data_AF-X0S919-F1
#
_entry.id   AF-X0S919-F1
#
_cell.length_a   1.000
_cell.length_b   1.000
_cell.length_c   1.000
_cell.angle_alpha   90.00
_cell.angle_beta   90.00
_cell.angle_gamma   90.00
#
_symmetry.space_group_name_H-M   'P 1'
#
loop_
_entity.id
_entity.type
_entity.pdbx_description
1 polymer ?
#
loop_
_entity_poly.entity_id
_entity_poly.type
_entity_poly.pdbx_seq_one_letter_code
_entity_poly.pdbx_strand_id
1 'polypeptide(L)'
;MEGRVKGVPFLFCNSARFPVCAGRAAAIRRILSRDAVMKLAEIRHVLQCEVLTGDAGLSIDVETVVASDGMSEILAFARPGALMITGLTNIQSVRTADIANVCAIVYIRGKRPNEKAIHVARKSNIPVLATGLGMFDVCGMLRELGLKGGM
;
A
#
# COMPACT_ATOMS: atom_id res chain seq x y z
N MET A 1 27.10 15.50 37.02
CA MET A 1 25.88 15.98 37.71
C MET A 1 25.05 16.76 36.72
N GLU A 2 23.85 16.24 36.46
CA GLU A 2 22.63 16.94 36.06
C GLU A 2 22.66 18.01 34.96
N GLY A 3 22.21 17.60 33.77
CA GLY A 3 21.05 18.12 33.05
C GLY A 3 20.73 19.61 33.04
N ARG A 4 20.40 20.13 31.84
CA ARG A 4 19.09 20.72 31.53
C ARG A 4 19.05 21.21 30.07
N VAL A 5 18.39 20.44 29.22
CA VAL A 5 17.92 20.86 27.89
C VAL A 5 16.83 21.92 28.07
N LYS A 6 17.01 23.11 27.50
CA LYS A 6 15.94 24.10 27.35
C LYS A 6 16.05 24.79 25.98
N GLY A 7 15.02 24.56 25.17
CA GLY A 7 14.49 25.55 24.22
C GLY A 7 15.08 25.54 22.82
N VAL A 8 14.46 24.81 21.90
CA VAL A 8 14.48 25.15 20.48
C VAL A 8 13.03 25.34 20.04
N PRO A 9 12.68 26.45 19.37
CA PRO A 9 11.34 27.02 19.42
C PRO A 9 10.38 26.32 18.46
N PHE A 10 9.12 26.34 18.88
CA PHE A 10 7.92 26.23 18.06
C PHE A 10 8.11 27.03 16.75
N LEU A 11 8.16 26.36 15.60
CA LEU A 11 7.91 27.02 14.31
C LEU A 11 7.28 26.02 13.31
N PHE A 12 5.97 26.18 13.14
CA PHE A 12 5.17 25.84 11.96
C PHE A 12 5.22 24.40 11.41
N CYS A 13 4.32 23.57 11.96
CA CYS A 13 3.75 22.44 11.24
C CYS A 13 2.90 22.99 10.07
N ASN A 14 3.45 22.96 8.86
CA ASN A 14 2.74 23.34 7.64
C ASN A 14 1.73 22.24 7.28
N SER A 15 0.47 22.46 7.63
CA SER A 15 -0.68 21.56 7.48
C SER A 15 -1.13 21.30 6.03
N ALA A 16 -0.22 21.38 5.06
CA ALA A 16 -0.54 21.32 3.63
C ALA A 16 0.08 20.13 2.88
N ARG A 17 0.71 19.15 3.56
CA ARG A 17 1.35 17.99 2.90
C ARG A 17 0.71 16.63 3.15
N PHE A 18 -0.35 16.55 3.94
CA PHE A 18 -1.05 15.29 4.20
C PHE A 18 -2.57 15.52 4.18
N PRO A 19 -3.32 14.95 3.22
CA PRO A 19 -4.77 15.12 3.14
C PRO A 19 -5.54 14.25 4.16
N VAL A 20 -4.92 13.94 5.32
CA VAL A 20 -5.40 12.91 6.26
C VAL A 20 -6.51 13.42 7.20
N CYS A 21 -6.86 14.71 7.16
CA CYS A 21 -7.81 15.28 8.12
C CYS A 21 -9.30 14.99 7.82
N ALA A 22 -9.68 14.61 6.60
CA ALA A 22 -11.11 14.44 6.25
C ALA A 22 -11.73 13.09 6.67
N GLY A 23 -10.94 12.07 7.01
CA GLY A 23 -11.44 10.70 7.25
C GLY A 23 -11.71 10.30 8.71
N ARG A 24 -11.36 11.14 9.69
CA ARG A 24 -11.32 10.74 11.12
C ARG A 24 -12.68 10.32 11.68
N ALA A 25 -13.79 10.83 11.16
CA ALA A 25 -15.12 10.48 11.65
C ALA A 25 -15.58 9.06 11.23
N ALA A 26 -15.21 8.61 10.03
CA ALA A 26 -15.54 7.26 9.55
C ALA A 26 -14.67 6.18 10.20
N ALA A 27 -13.41 6.52 10.51
CA ALA A 27 -12.44 5.63 11.15
C ALA A 27 -12.88 5.17 12.56
N ILE A 28 -13.51 6.06 13.35
CA ILE A 28 -13.87 5.76 14.75
C ILE A 28 -14.95 4.66 14.85
N ARG A 29 -15.84 4.50 13.87
CA ARG A 29 -16.86 3.43 13.89
C ARG A 29 -16.31 2.04 13.54
N ARG A 30 -15.17 1.94 12.83
CA ARG A 30 -14.55 0.66 12.45
C ARG A 30 -13.67 0.04 13.54
N ILE A 31 -13.29 0.82 14.56
CA ILE A 31 -12.39 0.38 15.66
C ILE A 31 -13.00 -0.76 16.50
N LEU A 32 -14.33 -0.98 16.44
CA LEU A 32 -15.03 -2.02 17.21
C LEU A 32 -15.19 -3.37 16.48
N SER A 33 -14.67 -3.51 15.26
CA SER A 33 -14.70 -4.77 14.49
C SER A 33 -13.28 -5.28 14.33
N ARG A 34 -13.04 -6.56 14.65
CA ARG A 34 -11.69 -7.14 14.82
C ARG A 34 -10.79 -7.13 13.59
N ASP A 35 -11.31 -6.81 12.39
CA ASP A 35 -10.54 -6.73 11.15
C ASP A 35 -10.92 -5.48 10.35
N ALA A 36 -9.92 -4.62 10.09
CA ALA A 36 -10.11 -3.42 9.28
C ALA A 36 -10.02 -3.81 7.80
N VAL A 37 -11.11 -3.61 7.08
CA VAL A 37 -11.21 -3.83 5.63
C VAL A 37 -11.20 -2.48 4.93
N MET A 38 -10.38 -2.33 3.88
CA MET A 38 -10.31 -1.13 3.04
C MET A 38 -10.54 -1.45 1.56
N LYS A 39 -11.20 -0.55 0.83
CA LYS A 39 -11.32 -0.70 -0.63
C LYS A 39 -10.02 -0.31 -1.32
N LEU A 40 -9.66 -1.02 -2.39
CA LEU A 40 -8.48 -0.67 -3.20
C LEU A 40 -8.57 0.76 -3.78
N ALA A 41 -9.77 1.25 -4.10
CA ALA A 41 -10.03 2.63 -4.49
C ALA A 41 -9.63 3.65 -3.40
N GLU A 42 -9.88 3.34 -2.13
CA GLU A 42 -9.47 4.20 -1.00
C GLU A 42 -7.94 4.22 -0.88
N ILE A 43 -7.31 3.04 -1.00
CA ILE A 43 -5.85 2.89 -0.97
C ILE A 43 -5.21 3.70 -2.10
N ARG A 44 -5.76 3.63 -3.32
CA ARG A 44 -5.33 4.45 -4.46
C ARG A 44 -5.32 5.93 -4.10
N HIS A 45 -6.39 6.43 -3.48
CA HIS A 45 -6.53 7.83 -3.13
C HIS A 45 -5.51 8.26 -2.05
N VAL A 46 -5.40 7.48 -0.97
CA VAL A 46 -4.47 7.76 0.14
C VAL A 46 -3.01 7.78 -0.33
N LEU A 47 -2.62 6.78 -1.13
CA LEU A 47 -1.25 6.62 -1.61
C LEU A 47 -0.96 7.43 -2.89
N GLN A 48 -1.93 8.21 -3.38
CA GLN A 48 -1.82 9.00 -4.61
C GLN A 48 -1.35 8.14 -5.79
N CYS A 49 -1.92 6.94 -5.90
CA CYS A 49 -1.52 5.98 -6.90
C CYS A 49 -2.10 6.30 -8.28
N GLU A 50 -1.31 6.02 -9.29
CA GLU A 50 -1.78 5.84 -10.66
C GLU A 50 -2.12 4.37 -10.92
N VAL A 51 -3.19 4.12 -11.68
CA VAL A 51 -3.64 2.77 -12.04
C VAL A 51 -3.12 2.41 -13.43
N LEU A 52 -2.36 1.33 -13.55
CA LEU A 52 -1.67 0.94 -14.80
C LEU A 52 -2.45 -0.09 -15.63
N THR A 53 -3.33 -0.86 -14.99
CA THR A 53 -4.11 -1.93 -15.63
C THR A 53 -5.52 -1.49 -16.04
N GLY A 54 -5.89 -0.23 -15.81
CA GLY A 54 -7.26 0.29 -15.93
C GLY A 54 -8.05 0.16 -14.62
N ASP A 55 -9.18 0.87 -14.52
CA ASP A 55 -9.96 0.98 -13.26
C ASP A 55 -10.76 -0.28 -12.87
N ALA A 56 -10.67 -1.35 -13.65
CA ALA A 56 -11.26 -2.64 -13.31
C ALA A 56 -10.61 -3.20 -12.01
N GLY A 57 -11.43 -3.60 -11.04
CA GLY A 57 -10.96 -4.20 -9.79
C GLY A 57 -10.63 -3.23 -8.65
N LEU A 58 -10.97 -1.94 -8.75
CA LEU A 58 -10.77 -1.01 -7.63
C LEU A 58 -11.76 -1.19 -6.45
N SER A 59 -12.82 -1.97 -6.64
CA SER A 59 -13.82 -2.30 -5.62
C SER A 59 -13.44 -3.47 -4.69
N ILE A 60 -12.24 -4.04 -4.87
CA ILE A 60 -11.73 -5.15 -4.06
C ILE A 60 -11.53 -4.70 -2.61
N ASP A 61 -11.89 -5.58 -1.68
CA ASP A 61 -11.61 -5.44 -0.25
C ASP A 61 -10.21 -5.95 0.08
N VAL A 62 -9.46 -5.13 0.81
CA VAL A 62 -8.10 -5.38 1.25
C VAL A 62 -8.10 -5.43 2.78
N GLU A 63 -7.64 -6.56 3.32
CA GLU A 63 -7.55 -6.80 4.77
C GLU A 63 -6.11 -6.79 5.28
N THR A 64 -5.20 -7.32 4.46
CA THR A 64 -3.81 -7.50 4.83
C THR A 64 -2.88 -7.04 3.72
N VAL A 65 -1.65 -6.73 4.11
CA VAL A 65 -0.61 -6.20 3.23
C VAL A 65 0.66 -7.02 3.39
N VAL A 66 1.29 -7.39 2.28
CA VAL A 66 2.63 -7.95 2.24
C VAL A 66 3.55 -6.95 1.53
N ALA A 67 4.65 -6.57 2.17
CA ALA A 67 5.59 -5.59 1.62
C ALA A 67 6.99 -6.21 1.58
N SER A 68 7.49 -6.50 0.39
CA SER A 68 8.86 -6.99 0.21
C SER A 68 9.34 -6.84 -1.24
N ASP A 69 10.66 -6.76 -1.40
CA ASP A 69 11.35 -6.98 -2.68
C ASP A 69 11.80 -8.45 -2.84
N GLY A 70 11.79 -9.24 -1.76
CA GLY A 70 12.07 -10.68 -1.75
C GLY A 70 10.88 -11.47 -2.30
N MET A 71 10.92 -11.85 -3.58
CA MET A 71 9.85 -12.65 -4.20
C MET A 71 9.63 -14.00 -3.51
N SER A 72 10.69 -14.59 -2.95
CA SER A 72 10.58 -15.81 -2.14
C SER A 72 9.82 -15.59 -0.83
N GLU A 73 9.95 -14.42 -0.21
CA GLU A 73 9.21 -14.08 1.02
C GLU A 73 7.73 -13.88 0.71
N ILE A 74 7.41 -13.29 -0.44
CA ILE A 74 6.02 -13.14 -0.89
C ILE A 74 5.40 -14.52 -1.12
N LEU A 75 6.10 -15.42 -1.83
CA LEU A 75 5.60 -16.78 -2.04
C LEU A 75 5.44 -17.58 -0.74
N ALA A 76 6.33 -17.37 0.24
CA ALA A 76 6.31 -18.13 1.49
C ALA A 76 5.28 -17.62 2.50
N PHE A 77 5.06 -16.30 2.56
CA PHE A 77 4.35 -15.68 3.69
C PHE A 77 3.12 -14.87 3.29
N ALA A 78 2.93 -14.53 2.01
CA ALA A 78 1.76 -13.74 1.63
C ALA A 78 0.47 -14.53 1.88
N ARG A 79 -0.43 -13.91 2.65
CA ARG A 79 -1.80 -14.41 2.75
C ARG A 79 -2.53 -14.22 1.41
N PRO A 80 -3.30 -15.22 0.95
CA PRO A 80 -4.20 -15.03 -0.19
C PRO A 80 -5.10 -13.82 0.04
N GLY A 81 -5.28 -12.99 -0.99
CA GLY A 81 -6.03 -11.74 -0.92
C GLY A 81 -5.25 -10.56 -0.32
N ALA A 82 -3.99 -10.72 0.06
CA ALA A 82 -3.18 -9.59 0.54
C ALA A 82 -2.87 -8.59 -0.59
N LEU A 83 -2.68 -7.32 -0.24
CA LEU A 83 -2.09 -6.33 -1.12
C LEU A 83 -0.57 -6.46 -1.13
N MET A 84 0.03 -6.60 -2.31
CA MET A 84 1.49 -6.68 -2.45
C MET A 84 2.10 -5.30 -2.69
N ILE A 85 3.09 -4.93 -1.89
CA ILE A 85 3.90 -3.72 -2.07
C ILE A 85 5.33 -4.13 -2.42
N THR A 86 5.84 -3.64 -3.56
CA THR A 86 7.20 -3.95 -3.98
C THR A 86 7.80 -2.83 -4.83
N GLY A 87 9.12 -2.73 -4.84
CA GLY A 87 9.89 -1.93 -5.77
C GLY A 87 10.49 -2.72 -6.93
N LEU A 88 10.13 -4.00 -7.11
CA LEU A 88 10.56 -4.82 -8.25
C LEU A 88 9.50 -4.79 -9.36
N THR A 89 9.77 -4.07 -10.45
CA THR A 89 8.81 -3.81 -11.53
C THR A 89 8.94 -4.73 -12.75
N ASN A 90 9.39 -5.96 -12.54
CA ASN A 90 9.63 -6.91 -13.64
C ASN A 90 8.41 -7.82 -13.87
N ILE A 91 8.47 -8.70 -14.87
CA ILE A 91 7.38 -9.66 -15.11
C ILE A 91 7.23 -10.69 -13.98
N GLN A 92 8.29 -10.94 -13.20
CA GLN A 92 8.26 -11.94 -12.14
C GLN A 92 7.44 -11.46 -10.94
N SER A 93 7.43 -10.16 -10.62
CA SER A 93 6.57 -9.64 -9.56
C SER A 93 5.09 -9.92 -9.83
N VAL A 94 4.65 -9.80 -11.09
CA VAL A 94 3.28 -10.11 -11.49
C VAL A 94 2.98 -11.60 -11.41
N ARG A 95 3.92 -12.45 -11.85
CA ARG A 95 3.76 -13.91 -11.76
C ARG A 95 3.75 -14.40 -10.32
N THR A 96 4.61 -13.85 -9.48
CA THR A 96 4.66 -14.13 -8.05
C THR A 96 3.36 -13.72 -7.38
N ALA A 97 2.85 -12.53 -7.70
CA ALA A 97 1.55 -12.06 -7.24
C ALA A 97 0.41 -13.03 -7.61
N ASP A 98 0.38 -13.51 -8.86
CA ASP A 98 -0.60 -14.48 -9.35
C ASP A 98 -0.52 -15.80 -8.58
N ILE A 99 0.68 -16.39 -8.47
CA ILE A 99 0.92 -17.65 -7.74
C ILE A 99 0.56 -17.52 -6.25
N ALA A 100 0.90 -16.38 -5.62
CA ALA A 100 0.60 -16.11 -4.22
C ALA A 100 -0.86 -15.68 -3.97
N ASN A 101 -1.71 -15.61 -5.01
CA ASN A 101 -3.10 -15.16 -4.93
C ASN A 101 -3.26 -13.79 -4.26
N VAL A 102 -2.36 -12.84 -4.54
CA VAL A 102 -2.48 -11.47 -4.01
C VAL A 102 -3.58 -10.73 -4.77
N CYS A 103 -4.26 -9.80 -4.10
CA CYS A 103 -5.42 -9.13 -4.69
C CYS A 103 -5.05 -7.97 -5.62
N ALA A 104 -3.87 -7.37 -5.45
CA ALA A 104 -3.35 -6.24 -6.23
C ALA A 104 -1.86 -6.02 -5.93
N ILE A 105 -1.19 -5.24 -6.80
CA ILE A 105 0.21 -4.83 -6.64
C ILE A 105 0.31 -3.31 -6.60
N VAL A 106 1.07 -2.77 -5.65
CA VAL A 106 1.49 -1.36 -5.59
C VAL A 106 2.99 -1.27 -5.79
N TYR A 107 3.40 -0.66 -6.89
CA TYR A 107 4.80 -0.30 -7.14
C TYR A 107 5.14 1.04 -6.50
N ILE A 108 6.30 1.10 -5.84
CA ILE A 108 6.75 2.25 -5.06
C ILE A 108 7.89 3.00 -5.74
N ARG A 109 8.25 4.18 -5.19
CA ARG A 109 9.37 5.04 -5.62
C ARG A 109 9.23 5.56 -7.05
N GLY A 110 8.00 5.66 -7.55
CA GLY A 110 7.70 6.08 -8.92
C GLY A 110 8.16 5.08 -9.98
N LYS A 111 8.57 3.86 -9.57
CA LYS A 111 8.99 2.84 -10.52
C LYS A 111 7.78 2.32 -11.29
N ARG A 112 7.99 2.09 -12.58
CA ARG A 112 6.96 1.57 -13.48
C ARG A 112 7.38 0.24 -14.08
N PRO A 113 6.48 -0.75 -14.14
CA PRO A 113 6.70 -1.95 -14.93
C PRO A 113 6.64 -1.64 -16.42
N ASN A 114 7.30 -2.47 -17.21
CA ASN A 114 7.19 -2.39 -18.67
C ASN A 114 5.82 -2.90 -19.16
N GLU A 115 5.47 -2.57 -20.41
CA GLU A 115 4.20 -2.96 -21.02
C GLU A 115 3.96 -4.48 -21.00
N LYS A 116 5.01 -5.30 -21.13
CA LYS A 116 4.89 -6.76 -21.07
C LYS A 116 4.37 -7.22 -19.71
N ALA A 117 4.89 -6.66 -18.63
CA ALA A 117 4.46 -6.97 -17.27
C ALA A 117 3.03 -6.45 -17.00
N ILE A 118 2.69 -5.25 -17.48
CA ILE A 118 1.32 -4.71 -17.39
C ILE A 118 0.33 -5.61 -18.14
N HIS A 119 0.67 -6.06 -19.34
CA HIS A 119 -0.15 -6.97 -20.13
C HIS A 119 -0.40 -8.30 -19.42
N VAL A 120 0.63 -8.86 -18.78
CA VAL A 120 0.48 -10.09 -17.97
C VAL A 120 -0.45 -9.83 -16.79
N ALA A 121 -0.32 -8.70 -16.11
CA ALA A 121 -1.18 -8.37 -14.98
C ALA A 121 -2.65 -8.24 -15.39
N ARG A 122 -2.93 -7.62 -16.55
CA ARG A 122 -4.28 -7.57 -17.13
C ARG A 122 -4.83 -8.97 -17.42
N LYS A 123 -4.01 -9.87 -17.98
CA LYS A 123 -4.41 -11.25 -18.26
C LYS A 123 -4.71 -12.06 -17.00
N SER A 124 -3.95 -11.82 -15.92
CA SER A 124 -4.17 -12.46 -14.62
C SER A 124 -5.24 -11.75 -13.77
N ASN A 125 -5.89 -10.70 -14.29
CA ASN A 125 -6.86 -9.87 -13.54
C ASN A 125 -6.32 -9.29 -12.21
N ILE A 126 -5.03 -8.95 -12.19
CA ILE A 126 -4.36 -8.36 -11.02
C ILE A 126 -4.26 -6.85 -11.25
N PRO A 127 -4.96 -6.01 -10.46
CA PRO A 127 -4.80 -4.58 -10.53
C PRO A 127 -3.38 -4.16 -10.16
N VAL A 128 -2.79 -3.29 -10.99
CA VAL A 128 -1.46 -2.73 -10.75
C VAL A 128 -1.56 -1.24 -10.58
N LEU A 129 -0.99 -0.77 -9.48
CA LEU A 129 -0.90 0.63 -9.10
C LEU A 129 0.58 1.04 -8.99
N ALA A 130 0.84 2.33 -9.15
CA ALA A 130 2.17 2.90 -8.91
C ALA A 130 2.05 4.20 -8.10
N THR A 131 2.94 4.38 -7.13
CA THR A 131 3.06 5.59 -6.31
C THR A 131 4.50 6.07 -6.26
N GLY A 132 4.69 7.38 -6.09
CA GLY A 132 5.99 8.01 -5.84
C GLY A 132 6.58 7.72 -4.46
N LEU A 133 5.76 7.23 -3.52
CA LEU A 133 6.11 7.06 -2.11
C LEU A 133 7.11 5.91 -1.88
N GLY A 134 7.86 5.96 -0.77
CA GLY A 134 8.75 4.89 -0.33
C GLY A 134 8.01 3.75 0.37
N MET A 135 8.65 2.59 0.51
CA MET A 135 8.05 1.41 1.16
C MET A 135 7.61 1.71 2.59
N PHE A 136 8.50 2.35 3.37
CA PHE A 136 8.22 2.72 4.76
C PHE A 136 7.02 3.64 4.88
N ASP A 137 6.94 4.69 4.05
CA ASP A 137 5.84 5.66 4.07
C ASP A 137 4.50 4.99 3.71
N VAL A 138 4.49 4.17 2.66
CA VAL A 138 3.29 3.43 2.25
C VAL A 138 2.83 2.51 3.38
N CYS A 139 3.72 1.70 3.95
CA CYS A 139 3.39 0.81 5.06
C CYS A 139 2.90 1.57 6.29
N GLY A 140 3.53 2.70 6.64
CA GLY A 140 3.12 3.55 7.76
C GLY A 140 1.70 4.09 7.58
N MET A 141 1.41 4.68 6.42
CA MET A 141 0.08 5.21 6.11
C MET A 141 -1.01 4.12 6.14
N LEU A 142 -0.75 2.96 5.55
CA LEU A 142 -1.72 1.85 5.56
C LEU A 142 -1.94 1.30 6.98
N ARG A 143 -0.88 1.25 7.80
CA ARG A 143 -0.96 0.81 9.20
C ARG A 143 -1.77 1.79 10.06
N GLU A 144 -1.61 3.09 9.86
CA GLU A 144 -2.41 4.13 10.52
C GLU A 144 -3.90 4.03 10.19
N LEU A 145 -4.23 3.51 9.00
CA LEU A 145 -5.61 3.27 8.57
C LEU A 145 -6.19 1.93 9.05
N GLY A 146 -5.39 1.14 9.79
CA GLY A 146 -5.82 -0.10 10.43
C GLY A 146 -5.49 -1.37 9.66
N LEU A 147 -4.88 -1.28 8.46
CA LEU A 147 -4.43 -2.47 7.74
C LEU A 147 -3.28 -3.15 8.49
N LYS A 148 -3.29 -4.49 8.46
CA LYS A 148 -2.31 -5.33 9.16
C LYS A 148 -1.32 -5.95 8.16
N GLY A 149 -0.13 -6.30 8.65
CA GLY A 149 0.79 -7.13 7.87
C GLY A 149 0.24 -8.54 7.72
N GLY A 150 0.23 -9.06 6.50
CA GLY A 150 -0.21 -10.41 6.15
C GLY A 150 0.96 -11.38 6.03
N MET A 151 1.83 -11.41 7.04
CA MET A 151 2.82 -12.48 7.27
C MET A 151 2.33 -13.45 8.35
#